data_AF-A0A3A0ARY7-F1
#
_entry.id   AF-A0A3A0ARY7-F1
#
_cell.length_a   1.000
_cell.length_b   1.000
_cell.length_c   1.000
_cell.angle_alpha   90.00
_cell.angle_beta   90.00
_cell.angle_gamma   90.00
#
_symmetry.space_group_name_H-M   'P 1'
#
loop_
_entity.id
_entity.type
_entity.pdbx_description
1 polymer ?
#
loop_
_entity_poly.entity_id
_entity_poly.type
_entity_poly.pdbx_seq_one_letter_code
_entity_poly.pdbx_strand_id
1 'polypeptide(L)'
;MEFAQPGERRRREETDGPGATAGISRRVFLTRGLVGASFIALGGRLWQMQIARGRNYERVAQGNVLRFQRLNAPRGRIVDRFGVPLAVSRRSWTVSVIPSRLPADEEERKAVLNKLAETLQLKEALVLERASLPVGAEAAVTNELAKRIGIDGVTLLARITASNATIAMVKDELSPEEAAQLKASCSDLPGVRVMNMLDYELEVHAWEDVALPIKKDVDPELALRVAANVIYLPGVVVDDNTLVRQYTAGPAFSHILGYVGPITGEEWERAQTPNGAPIYDQNDVVGRGGVEQALEAELRGAKGGRWVQVDSAGVERFELLERRREPTPGLTAQLTINKAFQEIVVQALQDGINVANADSMRDGKGPVGAGVAIAMDPRNGEILAMASLPTFDNQLFVDGISEEQYRAYVAEDSFQPLLDKAIGGLYPPGSTLKPLLACAALQEKLITPETKFECLGRIRVPWSWDESQGNDYPCWALDVGHGEVDIYRGIAESCDIYFYNVGAPHQKPEEPANADYVHYYNPNDPVTRHYFNGLGIERIERYLKEAFGFGQLTGIELAGEEEGLVPNPKWLFQSDLNEYWSVGDTINVSIGQGHLL
;
A
#
# COMPACT_ATOMS: atom_id res chain seq x y z
N MET A 1 46.03 -10.12 -105.07
CA MET A 1 46.00 -8.89 -105.86
C MET A 1 44.83 -8.05 -105.39
N GLU A 2 45.16 -6.81 -105.08
CA GLU A 2 44.35 -5.58 -105.05
C GLU A 2 42.91 -5.63 -105.61
N PHE A 3 42.02 -5.05 -104.80
CA PHE A 3 40.80 -4.29 -105.09
C PHE A 3 40.09 -4.43 -106.45
N ALA A 4 38.76 -4.56 -106.38
CA ALA A 4 37.86 -3.78 -107.23
C ALA A 4 36.52 -3.51 -106.53
N GLN A 5 36.01 -2.32 -106.81
CA GLN A 5 34.98 -1.55 -106.12
C GLN A 5 33.59 -1.67 -106.80
N PRO A 6 32.53 -0.96 -106.32
CA PRO A 6 31.14 -1.39 -106.31
C PRO A 6 30.30 -0.85 -107.48
N GLY A 7 29.07 -1.34 -107.62
CA GLY A 7 28.10 -0.81 -108.58
C GLY A 7 26.67 -0.92 -108.06
N GLU A 8 26.12 0.23 -107.65
CA GLU A 8 24.70 0.45 -107.36
C GLU A 8 23.80 0.06 -108.55
N ARG A 9 22.54 -0.32 -108.28
CA ARG A 9 21.35 0.36 -108.87
C ARG A 9 20.00 -0.26 -108.46
N ARG A 10 19.14 0.66 -108.03
CA ARG A 10 17.70 0.83 -108.33
C ARG A 10 16.65 -0.18 -107.83
N ARG A 11 15.90 0.36 -106.87
CA ARG A 11 14.48 0.20 -106.50
C ARG A 11 13.51 -0.21 -107.63
N ARG A 12 12.60 -1.14 -107.32
CA ARG A 12 11.19 -1.08 -107.75
C ARG A 12 10.30 -1.99 -106.86
N GLU A 13 9.22 -1.41 -106.36
CA GLU A 13 7.98 -2.07 -105.89
C GLU A 13 7.41 -2.93 -107.04
N GLU A 14 6.55 -3.94 -106.88
CA GLU A 14 5.54 -4.32 -105.88
C GLU A 14 5.13 -5.76 -106.24
N THR A 15 4.52 -6.53 -105.34
CA THR A 15 3.28 -7.31 -105.51
C THR A 15 3.17 -8.46 -104.52
N ASP A 16 2.04 -8.49 -103.81
CA ASP A 16 1.60 -9.53 -102.88
C ASP A 16 1.23 -10.85 -103.58
N GLY A 17 1.49 -11.96 -102.88
CA GLY A 17 0.97 -13.31 -103.17
C GLY A 17 1.46 -14.34 -102.15
N PRO A 18 0.66 -15.38 -101.80
CA PRO A 18 0.22 -15.58 -100.41
C PRO A 18 0.72 -16.88 -99.73
N GLY A 19 0.64 -16.90 -98.39
CA GLY A 19 0.43 -18.11 -97.60
C GLY A 19 1.68 -18.84 -97.09
N ALA A 20 2.12 -18.52 -95.88
CA ALA A 20 2.89 -19.44 -95.04
C ALA A 20 2.36 -19.37 -93.60
N THR A 21 1.59 -20.39 -93.22
CA THR A 21 1.21 -20.66 -91.82
C THR A 21 2.48 -20.90 -91.01
N ALA A 22 2.89 -19.91 -90.21
CA ALA A 22 3.94 -20.07 -89.23
C ALA A 22 3.44 -20.98 -88.09
N GLY A 23 3.72 -22.28 -88.20
CA GLY A 23 3.49 -23.23 -87.11
C GLY A 23 4.26 -22.77 -85.87
N ILE A 24 3.53 -22.47 -84.79
CA ILE A 24 4.10 -22.13 -83.49
C ILE A 24 5.01 -23.30 -83.07
N SER A 25 6.32 -23.06 -82.95
CA SER A 25 7.24 -24.10 -82.53
C SER A 25 6.83 -24.61 -81.14
N ARG A 26 6.92 -25.93 -80.91
CA ARG A 26 6.47 -26.60 -79.68
C ARG A 26 7.04 -25.95 -78.41
N ARG A 27 8.24 -25.34 -78.51
CA ARG A 27 8.88 -24.55 -77.44
C ARG A 27 8.11 -23.27 -77.14
N VAL A 28 7.75 -22.46 -78.14
CA VAL A 28 6.99 -21.21 -77.95
C VAL A 28 5.61 -21.48 -77.36
N PHE A 29 4.96 -22.58 -77.75
CA PHE A 29 3.67 -22.99 -77.17
C PHE A 29 3.81 -23.37 -75.69
N LEU A 30 4.84 -24.15 -75.33
CA LEU A 30 5.11 -24.52 -73.93
C LEU A 30 5.48 -23.31 -73.08
N THR A 31 6.30 -22.39 -73.58
CA THR A 31 6.67 -21.18 -72.84
C THR A 31 5.46 -20.27 -72.62
N ARG A 32 4.60 -20.07 -73.64
CA ARG A 32 3.35 -19.30 -73.49
C ARG A 32 2.37 -19.97 -72.52
N GLY A 33 2.27 -21.30 -72.55
CA GLY A 33 1.46 -22.06 -71.60
C GLY A 33 1.96 -21.91 -70.16
N LEU A 34 3.27 -21.95 -69.94
CA LEU A 34 3.88 -21.81 -68.62
C LEU A 34 3.71 -20.37 -68.08
N VAL A 35 3.93 -19.36 -68.92
CA VAL A 35 3.66 -17.96 -68.58
C VAL A 35 2.16 -17.76 -68.27
N GLY A 36 1.26 -18.29 -69.10
CA GLY A 36 -0.18 -18.23 -68.85
C GLY A 36 -0.59 -18.89 -67.53
N ALA A 37 -0.07 -20.08 -67.23
CA ALA A 37 -0.30 -20.76 -65.96
C ALA A 37 0.24 -19.96 -64.76
N SER A 38 1.36 -19.27 -64.93
CA SER A 38 1.95 -18.40 -63.91
C SER A 38 1.03 -17.22 -63.60
N PHE A 39 0.49 -16.56 -64.64
CA PHE A 39 -0.46 -15.45 -64.48
C PHE A 39 -1.78 -15.92 -63.86
N ILE A 40 -2.27 -17.11 -64.20
CA ILE A 40 -3.46 -17.70 -63.56
C ILE A 40 -3.20 -18.01 -62.08
N ALA A 41 -2.02 -18.56 -61.74
CA ALA A 41 -1.65 -18.83 -60.36
C ALA A 41 -1.52 -17.53 -59.54
N LEU A 42 -0.92 -16.48 -60.12
CA LEU A 42 -0.84 -15.15 -59.50
C LEU A 42 -2.23 -14.52 -59.35
N GLY A 43 -3.07 -14.60 -60.38
CA GLY A 43 -4.46 -14.10 -60.34
C GLY A 43 -5.31 -14.83 -59.30
N GLY A 44 -5.18 -16.16 -59.20
CA GLY A 44 -5.84 -16.96 -58.17
C GLY A 44 -5.36 -16.61 -56.76
N ARG A 45 -4.06 -16.34 -56.58
CA ARG A 45 -3.49 -15.89 -55.30
C ARG A 45 -3.95 -14.48 -54.92
N LEU A 46 -4.09 -13.60 -55.91
CA LEU A 46 -4.60 -12.25 -55.72
C LEU A 46 -6.10 -12.27 -55.36
N TRP A 47 -6.89 -13.11 -56.03
CA TRP A 47 -8.29 -13.36 -55.69
C TRP A 47 -8.45 -13.95 -54.27
N GLN A 48 -7.59 -14.88 -53.89
CA GLN A 48 -7.56 -15.44 -52.54
C GLN A 48 -7.26 -14.37 -51.48
N MET A 49 -6.32 -13.47 -51.73
CA MET A 49 -6.00 -12.37 -50.80
C MET A 49 -7.10 -11.30 -50.75
N GLN A 50 -7.59 -10.85 -51.90
CA GLN A 50 -8.52 -9.71 -52.01
C GLN A 50 -9.96 -10.09 -51.66
N ILE A 51 -10.43 -11.29 -52.05
CA ILE A 51 -11.85 -11.67 -51.93
C ILE A 51 -12.05 -12.70 -50.82
N ALA A 52 -11.30 -13.82 -50.85
CA ALA A 52 -11.51 -14.89 -49.86
C ALA A 52 -11.02 -14.48 -48.45
N ARG A 53 -9.94 -13.72 -48.36
CA ARG A 53 -9.38 -13.21 -47.11
C ARG A 53 -9.51 -11.69 -46.94
N GLY A 54 -10.14 -10.98 -47.89
CA GLY A 54 -10.28 -9.52 -47.87
C GLY A 54 -10.88 -9.00 -46.57
N ARG A 55 -12.01 -9.57 -46.12
CA ARG A 55 -12.65 -9.20 -44.85
C ARG A 55 -11.78 -9.47 -43.62
N ASN A 56 -10.86 -10.43 -43.69
CA ASN A 56 -9.90 -10.69 -42.62
C ASN A 56 -8.78 -9.65 -42.64
N TYR A 57 -8.22 -9.33 -43.81
CA TYR A 57 -7.21 -8.27 -43.94
C TYR A 57 -7.76 -6.88 -43.61
N GLU A 58 -9.01 -6.61 -43.94
CA GLU A 58 -9.70 -5.38 -43.56
C GLU A 58 -9.96 -5.32 -42.05
N ARG A 59 -10.33 -6.45 -41.41
CA ARG A 59 -10.39 -6.53 -39.93
C ARG A 59 -9.03 -6.35 -39.26
N VAL A 60 -7.96 -6.91 -39.83
CA VAL A 60 -6.58 -6.72 -39.33
C VAL A 60 -6.12 -5.27 -39.54
N ALA A 61 -6.44 -4.65 -40.68
CA ALA A 61 -6.15 -3.26 -40.96
C ALA A 61 -6.95 -2.30 -40.05
N GLN A 62 -8.24 -2.57 -39.81
CA GLN A 62 -9.05 -1.84 -38.84
C GLN A 62 -8.53 -2.02 -37.41
N GLY A 63 -8.04 -3.22 -37.06
CA GLY A 63 -7.42 -3.50 -35.76
C GLY A 63 -6.12 -2.72 -35.53
N ASN A 64 -5.35 -2.46 -36.59
CA ASN A 64 -4.14 -1.62 -36.51
C ASN A 64 -4.44 -0.13 -36.39
N VAL A 65 -5.68 0.27 -36.69
CA VAL A 65 -6.09 1.67 -36.81
C VAL A 65 -7.00 2.07 -35.64
N LEU A 66 -7.72 1.13 -35.01
CA LEU A 66 -8.56 1.37 -33.84
C LEU A 66 -7.86 0.95 -32.55
N ARG A 67 -7.57 1.92 -31.69
CA ARG A 67 -7.01 1.71 -30.36
C ARG A 67 -8.09 1.91 -29.30
N PHE A 68 -8.25 0.92 -28.42
CA PHE A 68 -9.08 1.09 -27.23
C PHE A 68 -8.29 1.80 -26.13
N GLN A 69 -8.88 2.82 -25.54
CA GLN A 69 -8.35 3.52 -24.38
C GLN A 69 -9.36 3.40 -23.23
N ARG A 70 -8.90 2.94 -22.07
CA ARG A 70 -9.72 2.93 -20.86
C ARG A 70 -9.79 4.35 -20.30
N LEU A 71 -10.99 4.71 -19.84
CA LEU A 71 -11.20 5.96 -19.12
C LEU A 71 -11.27 5.63 -17.63
N ASN A 72 -10.38 6.24 -16.86
CA ASN A 72 -10.35 6.07 -15.42
C ASN A 72 -11.60 6.69 -14.79
N ALA A 73 -12.14 6.01 -13.78
CA ALA A 73 -13.26 6.54 -13.01
C ALA A 73 -12.73 7.38 -11.84
N PRO A 74 -13.35 8.54 -11.55
CA PRO A 74 -13.06 9.27 -10.33
C PRO A 74 -13.48 8.42 -9.14
N ARG A 75 -12.51 8.22 -8.23
CA ARG A 75 -12.74 7.50 -6.98
C ARG A 75 -13.73 8.28 -6.11
N GLY A 76 -14.56 7.54 -5.39
CA GLY A 76 -15.56 8.04 -4.47
C GLY A 76 -14.99 9.02 -3.44
N ARG A 77 -15.75 10.05 -3.10
CA ARG A 77 -15.36 11.00 -2.04
C ARG A 77 -15.50 10.33 -0.68
N ILE A 78 -14.61 10.65 0.25
CA ILE A 78 -14.79 10.33 1.67
C ILE A 78 -15.10 11.63 2.38
N VAL A 79 -16.21 11.68 3.11
CA VAL A 79 -16.68 12.86 3.81
C VAL A 79 -16.98 12.54 5.27
N ASP A 80 -16.86 13.54 6.14
CA ASP A 80 -17.26 13.43 7.54
C ASP A 80 -18.80 13.38 7.70
N ARG A 81 -19.28 13.26 8.93
CA ARG A 81 -20.73 13.17 9.20
C ARG A 81 -21.54 14.37 8.73
N PHE A 82 -20.91 15.53 8.52
CA PHE A 82 -21.53 16.76 8.05
C PHE A 82 -21.29 17.03 6.55
N GLY A 83 -20.65 16.10 5.84
CA GLY A 83 -20.35 16.22 4.41
C GLY A 83 -19.06 17.00 4.09
N VAL A 84 -18.23 17.29 5.09
CA VAL A 84 -16.94 17.94 4.88
C VAL A 84 -16.00 16.95 4.19
N PRO A 85 -15.36 17.31 3.06
CA PRO A 85 -14.45 16.42 2.36
C PRO A 85 -13.21 16.09 3.21
N LEU A 86 -12.94 14.80 3.36
CA LEU A 86 -11.75 14.26 3.99
C LEU A 86 -10.77 13.69 2.95
N ALA A 87 -11.31 13.05 1.91
CA ALA A 87 -10.55 12.61 0.75
C ALA A 87 -11.35 12.85 -0.55
N VAL A 88 -10.68 13.38 -1.56
CA VAL A 88 -11.27 13.70 -2.86
C VAL A 88 -10.35 13.26 -4.00
N SER A 89 -10.91 13.04 -5.17
CA SER A 89 -10.13 12.87 -6.40
C SER A 89 -10.16 14.16 -7.18
N ARG A 90 -8.99 14.67 -7.54
CA ARG A 90 -8.86 15.82 -8.43
C ARG A 90 -8.31 15.40 -9.78
N ARG A 91 -8.71 16.13 -10.82
CA ARG A 91 -8.07 16.02 -12.13
C ARG A 91 -6.69 16.63 -12.03
N SER A 92 -5.77 15.97 -12.69
CA SER A 92 -4.35 16.24 -12.60
C SER A 92 -3.74 16.06 -13.98
N TRP A 93 -2.67 16.81 -14.24
CA TRP A 93 -1.99 16.78 -15.53
C TRP A 93 -0.76 15.91 -15.43
N THR A 94 -0.55 15.05 -16.43
CA THR A 94 0.66 14.25 -16.57
C THR A 94 1.38 14.65 -17.85
N VAL A 95 2.69 14.87 -17.73
CA VAL A 95 3.54 15.13 -18.88
C VAL A 95 4.33 13.87 -19.16
N SER A 96 4.17 13.36 -20.39
CA SER A 96 4.80 12.14 -20.86
C SER A 96 5.65 12.40 -22.10
N VAL A 97 6.63 11.53 -22.35
CA VAL A 97 7.47 11.58 -23.55
C VAL A 97 7.32 10.26 -24.32
N ILE A 98 7.17 10.34 -25.64
CA ILE A 98 7.16 9.19 -26.53
C ILE A 98 8.52 9.14 -27.24
N PRO A 99 9.42 8.19 -26.91
CA PRO A 99 10.77 8.15 -27.45
C PRO A 99 10.84 8.14 -28.98
N SER A 100 9.95 7.40 -29.66
CA SER A 100 9.92 7.30 -31.13
C SER A 100 9.58 8.61 -31.85
N ARG A 101 9.02 9.59 -31.14
CA ARG A 101 8.59 10.89 -31.67
C ARG A 101 9.57 12.01 -31.33
N LEU A 102 10.61 11.71 -30.55
CA LEU A 102 11.70 12.64 -30.33
C LEU A 102 12.48 12.86 -31.64
N PRO A 103 13.15 14.02 -31.80
CA PRO A 103 14.01 14.27 -32.94
C PRO A 103 15.06 13.16 -33.13
N ALA A 104 15.30 12.76 -34.38
CA ALA A 104 16.34 11.79 -34.71
C ALA A 104 17.75 12.40 -34.56
N ASP A 105 17.87 13.72 -34.70
CA ASP A 105 19.10 14.46 -34.46
C ASP A 105 19.41 14.51 -32.96
N GLU A 106 20.63 14.13 -32.59
CA GLU A 106 21.01 13.96 -31.18
C GLU A 106 21.09 15.30 -30.43
N GLU A 107 21.53 16.37 -31.09
CA GLU A 107 21.66 17.70 -30.49
C GLU A 107 20.27 18.33 -30.31
N GLU A 108 19.40 18.23 -31.31
CA GLU A 108 18.01 18.68 -31.23
C GLU A 108 17.23 17.92 -30.15
N ARG A 109 17.43 16.60 -30.05
CA ARG A 109 16.86 15.78 -28.98
C ARG A 109 17.32 16.25 -27.61
N LYS A 110 18.63 16.43 -27.39
CA LYS A 110 19.15 16.94 -26.11
C LYS A 110 18.58 18.31 -25.76
N ALA A 111 18.45 19.21 -26.73
CA ALA A 111 17.86 20.53 -26.51
C ALA A 111 16.39 20.44 -26.04
N VAL A 112 15.58 19.56 -26.65
CA VAL A 112 14.19 19.32 -26.25
C VAL A 112 14.12 18.76 -24.83
N LEU A 113 14.92 17.74 -24.52
CA LEU A 113 14.93 17.09 -23.21
C LEU A 113 15.38 18.05 -22.10
N ASN A 114 16.48 18.79 -22.30
CA ASN A 114 16.96 19.78 -21.35
C ASN A 114 15.90 20.85 -21.07
N LYS A 115 15.25 21.36 -22.12
CA LYS A 115 14.20 22.37 -21.99
C LYS A 115 12.97 21.84 -21.25
N LEU A 116 12.59 20.59 -21.50
CA LEU A 116 11.50 19.93 -20.79
C LEU A 116 11.85 19.73 -19.31
N ALA A 117 13.05 19.22 -19.03
CA ALA A 117 13.57 19.01 -17.69
C ALA A 117 13.60 20.29 -16.84
N GLU A 118 14.12 21.39 -17.41
CA GLU A 118 14.11 22.72 -16.77
C GLU A 118 12.68 23.21 -16.51
N THR A 119 11.79 23.08 -17.51
CA THR A 119 10.39 23.55 -17.40
C THR A 119 9.64 22.78 -16.32
N LEU A 120 9.83 21.47 -16.26
CA LEU A 120 9.21 20.60 -15.27
C LEU A 120 9.92 20.62 -13.91
N GLN A 121 11.05 21.33 -13.79
CA GLN A 121 11.91 21.36 -12.61
C GLN A 121 12.24 19.95 -12.11
N LEU A 122 12.61 19.07 -13.04
CA LEU A 122 12.95 17.70 -12.69
C LEU A 122 14.27 17.68 -11.92
N LYS A 123 14.26 16.97 -10.78
CA LYS A 123 15.46 16.76 -9.97
C LYS A 123 16.45 15.85 -10.71
N GLU A 124 17.72 15.95 -10.32
CA GLU A 124 18.77 15.08 -10.86
C GLU A 124 18.91 13.81 -10.00
N ALA A 125 19.43 12.75 -10.61
CA ALA A 125 19.69 11.49 -9.93
C ALA A 125 21.15 11.07 -10.14
N LEU A 126 21.73 10.42 -9.12
CA LEU A 126 23.01 9.76 -9.19
C LEU A 126 22.79 8.33 -9.65
N VAL A 127 23.46 7.93 -10.73
CA VAL A 127 23.28 6.61 -11.32
C VAL A 127 24.62 5.92 -11.56
N LEU A 128 24.58 4.60 -11.59
CA LEU A 128 25.70 3.72 -11.90
C LEU A 128 25.36 2.85 -13.10
N GLU A 129 26.11 3.02 -14.19
CA GLU A 129 26.01 2.17 -15.37
C GLU A 129 26.92 0.96 -15.23
N ARG A 130 26.31 -0.23 -15.06
CA ARG A 130 27.06 -1.46 -14.80
C ARG A 130 27.89 -1.91 -16.00
N ALA A 131 27.42 -1.64 -17.21
CA ALA A 131 28.12 -1.97 -18.45
C ALA A 131 29.42 -1.18 -18.66
N SER A 132 29.51 0.00 -18.05
CA SER A 132 30.68 0.89 -18.13
C SER A 132 31.75 0.58 -17.07
N LEU A 133 31.51 -0.41 -16.20
CA LEU A 133 32.47 -0.81 -15.17
C LEU A 133 33.54 -1.76 -15.72
N PRO A 134 34.82 -1.58 -15.37
CA PRO A 134 35.85 -2.55 -15.69
C PRO A 134 35.55 -3.91 -15.01
N VAL A 135 35.86 -5.01 -15.69
CA VAL A 135 35.60 -6.36 -15.20
C VAL A 135 36.27 -6.57 -13.84
N GLY A 136 35.48 -6.90 -12.81
CA GLY A 136 35.95 -7.10 -11.43
C GLY A 136 36.10 -5.84 -10.58
N ALA A 137 35.82 -4.65 -11.11
CA ALA A 137 35.92 -3.38 -10.37
C ALA A 137 34.61 -2.98 -9.65
N GLU A 138 33.51 -3.71 -9.85
CA GLU A 138 32.18 -3.38 -9.35
C GLU A 138 32.17 -3.16 -7.83
N ALA A 139 32.77 -4.05 -7.05
CA ALA A 139 32.86 -3.92 -5.60
C ALA A 139 33.73 -2.72 -5.15
N ALA A 140 34.82 -2.43 -5.89
CA ALA A 140 35.71 -1.32 -5.57
C ALA A 140 35.05 0.04 -5.84
N VAL A 141 34.42 0.19 -7.00
CA VAL A 141 33.70 1.41 -7.38
C VAL A 141 32.50 1.63 -6.47
N THR A 142 31.75 0.57 -6.16
CA THR A 142 30.58 0.66 -5.27
C THR A 142 30.97 1.04 -3.85
N ASN A 143 32.04 0.47 -3.29
CA ASN A 143 32.53 0.82 -1.96
C ASN A 143 33.04 2.27 -1.89
N GLU A 144 33.71 2.74 -2.93
CA GLU A 144 34.20 4.11 -2.98
C GLU A 144 33.05 5.11 -3.17
N LEU A 145 32.07 4.77 -4.00
CA LEU A 145 30.83 5.52 -4.15
C LEU A 145 30.07 5.61 -2.81
N ALA A 146 29.92 4.49 -2.12
CA ALA A 146 29.24 4.38 -0.83
C ALA A 146 29.86 5.31 0.24
N LYS A 147 31.20 5.39 0.29
CA LYS A 147 31.89 6.33 1.19
C LYS A 147 31.57 7.79 0.87
N ARG A 148 31.52 8.15 -0.42
CA ARG A 148 31.28 9.54 -0.86
C ARG A 148 29.84 10.00 -0.59
N ILE A 149 28.88 9.07 -0.63
CA ILE A 149 27.48 9.33 -0.34
C ILE A 149 27.07 9.06 1.11
N GLY A 150 27.97 8.52 1.94
CA GLY A 150 27.71 8.24 3.36
C GLY A 150 26.83 7.02 3.62
N ILE A 151 26.82 6.03 2.72
CA ILE A 151 26.03 4.79 2.84
C ILE A 151 26.96 3.59 3.05
N ASP A 152 26.45 2.53 3.66
CA ASP A 152 27.17 1.26 3.77
C ASP A 152 27.38 0.60 2.38
N GLY A 153 28.63 0.24 2.08
CA GLY A 153 29.03 -0.28 0.77
C GLY A 153 28.45 -1.67 0.45
N VAL A 154 28.22 -2.50 1.47
CA VAL A 154 27.59 -3.82 1.29
C VAL A 154 26.12 -3.66 0.92
N THR A 155 25.43 -2.75 1.61
CA THR A 155 24.02 -2.40 1.35
C THR A 155 23.85 -1.84 -0.06
N LEU A 156 24.72 -0.92 -0.48
CA LEU A 156 24.67 -0.34 -1.81
C LEU A 156 24.94 -1.39 -2.91
N LEU A 157 25.92 -2.26 -2.70
CA LEU A 157 26.23 -3.35 -3.63
C LEU A 157 25.07 -4.33 -3.75
N ALA A 158 24.42 -4.69 -2.64
CA ALA A 158 23.24 -5.55 -2.64
C ALA A 158 22.08 -4.92 -3.44
N ARG A 159 21.83 -3.61 -3.29
CA ARG A 159 20.81 -2.89 -4.08
C ARG A 159 21.11 -2.89 -5.57
N ILE A 160 22.34 -2.57 -5.96
CA ILE A 160 22.75 -2.51 -7.37
C ILE A 160 22.69 -3.90 -8.02
N THR A 161 23.10 -4.94 -7.29
CA THR A 161 23.08 -6.33 -7.80
C THR A 161 21.67 -6.93 -7.86
N ALA A 162 20.75 -6.51 -6.99
CA ALA A 162 19.35 -6.90 -7.05
C ALA A 162 18.59 -6.26 -8.23
N SER A 163 19.07 -5.11 -8.73
CA SER A 163 18.48 -4.46 -9.90
C SER A 163 18.92 -5.14 -11.21
N ASN A 164 17.94 -5.51 -12.02
CA ASN A 164 18.16 -6.01 -13.39
C ASN A 164 18.39 -4.87 -14.40
N ALA A 165 18.34 -3.60 -13.98
CA ALA A 165 18.54 -2.46 -14.86
C ALA A 165 20.01 -2.32 -15.26
N THR A 166 20.25 -1.98 -16.52
CA THR A 166 21.60 -1.67 -17.04
C THR A 166 22.21 -0.45 -16.35
N ILE A 167 21.34 0.48 -15.93
CA ILE A 167 21.66 1.67 -15.16
C ILE A 167 20.94 1.57 -13.81
N ALA A 168 21.72 1.40 -12.75
CA ALA A 168 21.21 1.32 -11.39
C ALA A 168 21.10 2.73 -10.79
N MET A 169 19.94 3.04 -10.21
CA MET A 169 19.75 4.27 -9.45
C MET A 169 20.42 4.15 -8.08
N VAL A 170 21.28 5.11 -7.75
CA VAL A 170 22.04 5.13 -6.49
C VAL A 170 21.39 6.08 -5.49
N LYS A 171 21.02 7.28 -5.95
CA LYS A 171 20.31 8.28 -5.15
C LYS A 171 19.42 9.10 -6.09
N ASP A 172 18.16 9.27 -5.72
CA ASP A 172 17.18 10.10 -6.42
C ASP A 172 17.08 11.50 -5.78
N GLU A 173 16.29 12.35 -6.43
CA GLU A 173 15.86 13.65 -5.89
C GLU A 173 16.96 14.59 -5.37
N LEU A 174 18.13 14.60 -6.04
CA LEU A 174 19.26 15.43 -5.60
C LEU A 174 18.92 16.92 -5.66
N SER A 175 19.28 17.65 -4.60
CA SER A 175 19.28 19.11 -4.64
C SER A 175 20.34 19.62 -5.65
N PRO A 176 20.19 20.84 -6.20
CA PRO A 176 21.19 21.39 -7.13
C PRO A 176 22.60 21.45 -6.55
N GLU A 177 22.73 21.71 -5.25
CA GLU A 177 24.00 21.75 -4.53
C GLU A 177 24.61 20.35 -4.41
N GLU A 178 23.83 19.37 -3.97
CA GLU A 178 24.27 17.97 -3.88
C GLU A 178 24.64 17.41 -5.25
N ALA A 179 23.85 17.70 -6.27
CA ALA A 179 24.10 17.22 -7.63
C ALA A 179 25.39 17.82 -8.21
N ALA A 180 25.65 19.11 -7.97
CA ALA A 180 26.91 19.75 -8.35
C ALA A 180 28.10 19.16 -7.58
N GLN A 181 27.94 18.94 -6.28
CA GLN A 181 28.97 18.33 -5.45
C GLN A 181 29.28 16.90 -5.90
N LEU A 182 28.27 16.08 -6.18
CA LEU A 182 28.42 14.71 -6.66
C LEU A 182 28.99 14.64 -8.08
N LYS A 183 28.60 15.55 -8.97
CA LYS A 183 29.22 15.69 -10.31
C LYS A 183 30.72 15.92 -10.20
N ALA A 184 31.15 16.82 -9.30
CA ALA A 184 32.56 17.10 -9.08
C ALA A 184 33.27 15.96 -8.35
N SER A 185 32.63 15.38 -7.34
CA SER A 185 33.25 14.37 -6.49
C SER A 185 33.24 12.98 -7.08
N CYS A 186 32.46 12.68 -8.12
CA CYS A 186 32.35 11.33 -8.69
C CYS A 186 32.81 11.25 -10.15
N SER A 187 33.33 12.34 -10.73
CA SER A 187 33.77 12.37 -12.13
C SER A 187 34.92 11.41 -12.45
N ASP A 188 35.67 10.98 -11.44
CA ASP A 188 36.79 10.03 -11.52
C ASP A 188 36.33 8.56 -11.44
N LEU A 189 35.10 8.29 -11.02
CA LEU A 189 34.59 6.93 -10.86
C LEU A 189 33.99 6.42 -12.19
N PRO A 190 34.48 5.28 -12.73
CA PRO A 190 33.96 4.76 -13.99
C PRO A 190 32.51 4.31 -13.83
N GLY A 191 31.67 4.66 -14.81
CA GLY A 191 30.25 4.30 -14.84
C GLY A 191 29.35 5.11 -13.90
N VAL A 192 29.89 5.99 -13.04
CA VAL A 192 29.10 6.86 -12.17
C VAL A 192 28.83 8.18 -12.87
N ARG A 193 27.56 8.57 -12.99
CA ARG A 193 27.19 9.88 -13.53
C ARG A 193 25.96 10.43 -12.83
N VAL A 194 25.88 11.76 -12.80
CA VAL A 194 24.66 12.48 -12.41
C VAL A 194 23.95 12.89 -13.69
N MET A 195 22.69 12.53 -13.81
CA MET A 195 21.86 12.84 -14.98
C MET A 195 20.49 13.34 -14.55
N ASN A 196 19.76 13.95 -15.47
CA ASN A 196 18.37 14.31 -15.22
C ASN A 196 17.51 13.04 -15.09
N MET A 197 16.48 13.08 -14.23
CA MET A 197 15.51 11.98 -14.13
C MET A 197 14.86 11.64 -15.47
N LEU A 198 14.62 12.63 -16.34
CA LEU A 198 14.11 12.41 -17.69
C LEU A 198 15.05 11.56 -18.55
N ASP A 199 16.36 11.85 -18.52
CA ASP A 199 17.34 11.08 -19.27
C ASP A 199 17.46 9.65 -18.73
N TYR A 200 17.38 9.49 -17.41
CA TYR A 200 17.35 8.18 -16.77
C TYR A 200 16.17 7.33 -17.26
N GLU A 201 14.95 7.87 -17.19
CA GLU A 201 13.74 7.16 -17.61
C GLU A 201 13.80 6.77 -19.10
N LEU A 202 14.33 7.65 -19.94
CA LEU A 202 14.48 7.39 -21.37
C LEU A 202 15.54 6.31 -21.67
N GLU A 203 16.64 6.27 -20.92
CA GLU A 203 17.67 5.24 -21.12
C GLU A 203 17.22 3.87 -20.58
N VAL A 204 16.48 3.83 -19.46
CA VAL A 204 15.93 2.58 -18.89
C VAL A 204 14.82 2.01 -19.78
N HIS A 205 13.93 2.86 -20.27
CA HIS A 205 12.78 2.47 -21.09
C HIS A 205 12.98 2.70 -22.60
N ALA A 206 14.23 2.83 -23.06
CA ALA A 206 14.59 3.14 -24.45
C ALA A 206 13.97 2.20 -25.51
N TRP A 207 13.60 0.99 -25.10
CA TRP A 207 13.07 -0.08 -25.95
C TRP A 207 11.55 -0.03 -26.11
N GLU A 208 10.85 0.79 -25.33
CA GLU A 208 9.39 0.88 -25.30
C GLU A 208 8.88 2.06 -26.13
N ASP A 209 8.09 1.78 -27.16
CA ASP A 209 7.40 2.82 -27.94
C ASP A 209 6.03 3.18 -27.30
N VAL A 210 6.09 3.51 -26.01
CA VAL A 210 4.93 3.89 -25.19
C VAL A 210 5.16 5.28 -24.61
N ALA A 211 4.08 6.01 -24.30
CA ALA A 211 4.19 7.29 -23.62
C ALA A 211 4.71 7.07 -22.20
N LEU A 212 5.95 7.49 -21.95
CA LEU A 212 6.61 7.37 -20.66
C LEU A 212 6.22 8.55 -19.78
N PRO A 213 5.48 8.35 -18.67
CA PRO A 213 5.09 9.44 -17.78
C PRO A 213 6.32 9.97 -17.03
N ILE A 214 6.71 11.21 -17.31
CA ILE A 214 7.90 11.85 -16.73
C ILE A 214 7.57 12.56 -15.43
N LYS A 215 6.45 13.29 -15.42
CA LYS A 215 5.95 13.96 -14.22
C LYS A 215 4.45 13.82 -14.15
N LYS A 216 3.98 13.19 -13.07
CA LYS A 216 2.57 13.16 -12.69
C LYS A 216 2.29 14.38 -11.83
N ASP A 217 1.03 14.78 -11.78
CA ASP A 217 0.59 15.86 -10.92
C ASP A 217 1.23 17.23 -11.15
N VAL A 218 1.32 17.57 -12.43
CA VAL A 218 1.83 18.87 -12.87
C VAL A 218 0.78 19.95 -12.62
N ASP A 219 1.23 21.09 -12.10
CA ASP A 219 0.40 22.28 -11.94
C ASP A 219 -0.32 22.64 -13.26
N PRO A 220 -1.63 22.97 -13.22
CA PRO A 220 -2.39 23.25 -14.44
C PRO A 220 -1.81 24.36 -15.31
N GLU A 221 -1.26 25.43 -14.73
CA GLU A 221 -0.66 26.52 -15.49
C GLU A 221 0.60 26.04 -16.21
N LEU A 222 1.44 25.27 -15.51
CA LEU A 222 2.64 24.69 -16.09
C LEU A 222 2.30 23.67 -17.20
N ALA A 223 1.32 22.80 -16.97
CA ALA A 223 0.87 21.82 -17.96
C ALA A 223 0.33 22.50 -19.22
N LEU A 224 -0.48 23.56 -19.07
CA LEU A 224 -0.98 24.35 -20.20
C LEU A 224 0.16 25.07 -20.95
N ARG A 225 1.17 25.56 -20.24
CA ARG A 225 2.37 26.14 -20.87
C ARG A 225 3.14 25.10 -21.69
N VAL A 226 3.29 23.87 -21.19
CA VAL A 226 3.91 22.77 -21.95
C VAL A 226 3.04 22.41 -23.15
N ALA A 227 1.73 22.23 -22.96
CA ALA A 227 0.77 21.89 -24.02
C ALA A 227 0.75 22.92 -25.16
N ALA A 228 0.81 24.21 -24.84
CA ALA A 228 0.88 25.29 -25.83
C ALA A 228 2.18 25.29 -26.65
N ASN A 229 3.25 24.70 -26.12
CA ASN A 229 4.58 24.65 -26.74
C ASN A 229 4.93 23.27 -27.33
N VAL A 230 3.97 22.34 -27.46
CA VAL A 230 4.21 20.98 -28.00
C VAL A 230 4.86 21.00 -29.39
N ILE A 231 4.61 22.05 -30.19
CA ILE A 231 5.27 22.24 -31.50
C ILE A 231 6.80 22.33 -31.36
N TYR A 232 7.29 22.92 -30.28
CA TYR A 232 8.72 23.06 -29.97
C TYR A 232 9.25 21.93 -29.08
N LEU A 233 8.37 21.01 -28.68
CA LEU A 233 8.66 19.88 -27.82
C LEU A 233 8.15 18.59 -28.49
N PRO A 234 8.67 18.24 -29.69
CA PRO A 234 8.27 17.03 -30.40
C PRO A 234 8.46 15.80 -29.50
N GLY A 235 7.45 14.93 -29.47
CA GLY A 235 7.41 13.74 -28.62
C GLY A 235 6.85 13.95 -27.20
N VAL A 236 6.63 15.20 -26.77
CA VAL A 236 5.99 15.50 -25.48
C VAL A 236 4.47 15.44 -25.63
N VAL A 237 3.82 14.72 -24.71
CA VAL A 237 2.37 14.60 -24.61
C VAL A 237 1.94 15.07 -23.24
N VAL A 238 0.86 15.84 -23.20
CA VAL A 238 0.24 16.33 -21.97
C VAL A 238 -1.14 15.69 -21.86
N ASP A 239 -1.36 14.91 -20.81
CA ASP A 239 -2.62 14.20 -20.53
C ASP A 239 -3.32 14.82 -19.32
N ASP A 240 -4.63 15.06 -19.43
CA ASP A 240 -5.50 15.63 -18.39
C ASP A 240 -6.46 14.60 -17.77
N ASN A 241 -6.37 13.33 -18.18
CA ASN A 241 -7.21 12.23 -17.68
C ASN A 241 -6.65 11.56 -16.43
N THR A 242 -5.51 12.03 -15.91
CA THR A 242 -4.95 11.49 -14.66
C THR A 242 -5.78 12.00 -13.48
N LEU A 243 -6.22 11.06 -12.65
CA LEU A 243 -6.96 11.35 -11.43
C LEU A 243 -6.03 11.05 -10.26
N VAL A 244 -5.76 12.07 -9.45
CA VAL A 244 -4.90 11.96 -8.27
C VAL A 244 -5.77 12.04 -7.03
N ARG A 245 -5.48 11.16 -6.06
CA ARG A 245 -6.15 11.15 -4.77
C ARG A 245 -5.56 12.25 -3.89
N GLN A 246 -6.42 13.00 -3.21
CA GLN A 246 -6.01 14.07 -2.32
C GLN A 246 -6.68 13.91 -0.95
N TYR A 247 -5.88 13.88 0.11
CA TYR A 247 -6.34 13.81 1.49
C TYR A 247 -6.37 15.21 2.10
N THR A 248 -7.54 15.85 2.06
CA THR A 248 -7.72 17.23 2.53
C THR A 248 -7.79 17.35 4.05
N ALA A 249 -7.97 16.23 4.75
CA ALA A 249 -8.05 16.20 6.21
C ALA A 249 -6.68 16.22 6.91
N GLY A 250 -5.61 15.90 6.19
CA GLY A 250 -4.24 15.85 6.71
C GLY A 250 -3.97 14.67 7.67
N PRO A 251 -2.80 14.68 8.32
CA PRO A 251 -2.29 13.52 9.07
C PRO A 251 -3.16 13.05 10.24
N ALA A 252 -4.01 13.91 10.80
CA ALA A 252 -4.91 13.55 11.90
C ALA A 252 -5.94 12.44 11.54
N PHE A 253 -6.07 12.10 10.25
CA PHE A 253 -7.02 11.13 9.72
C PHE A 253 -6.34 9.97 9.01
N SER A 254 -5.01 9.88 9.01
CA SER A 254 -4.29 8.91 8.18
C SER A 254 -4.64 7.45 8.49
N HIS A 255 -4.84 7.09 9.76
CA HIS A 255 -5.27 5.72 10.12
C HIS A 255 -6.72 5.44 9.72
N ILE A 256 -7.63 6.40 9.92
CA ILE A 256 -9.04 6.28 9.53
C ILE A 256 -9.16 6.14 8.01
N LEU A 257 -8.54 7.06 7.26
CA LEU A 257 -8.67 7.09 5.80
C LEU A 257 -7.80 6.02 5.14
N GLY A 258 -6.61 5.79 5.66
CA GLY A 258 -5.55 5.06 4.97
C GLY A 258 -4.98 5.88 3.81
N TYR A 259 -4.46 5.14 2.83
CA TYR A 259 -3.90 5.71 1.61
C TYR A 259 -4.18 4.79 0.41
N VAL A 260 -3.88 5.28 -0.80
CA VAL A 260 -3.90 4.48 -2.03
C VAL A 260 -2.46 4.28 -2.49
N GLY A 261 -2.19 3.13 -3.12
CA GLY A 261 -0.87 2.81 -3.66
C GLY A 261 -0.97 1.93 -4.91
N PRO A 262 0.12 1.78 -5.68
CA PRO A 262 0.11 0.99 -6.92
C PRO A 262 -0.30 -0.46 -6.64
N ILE A 263 -1.10 -1.07 -7.51
CA ILE A 263 -1.49 -2.48 -7.42
C ILE A 263 -0.28 -3.41 -7.60
N THR A 264 -0.23 -4.50 -6.84
CA THR A 264 0.83 -5.52 -7.04
C THR A 264 0.44 -6.50 -8.14
N GLY A 265 1.43 -7.17 -8.75
CA GLY A 265 1.19 -8.17 -9.79
C GLY A 265 0.27 -9.30 -9.32
N GLU A 266 0.45 -9.78 -8.09
CA GLU A 266 -0.40 -10.84 -7.51
C GLU A 266 -1.84 -10.41 -7.28
N GLU A 267 -2.06 -9.16 -6.87
CA GLU A 267 -3.40 -8.61 -6.69
C GLU A 267 -4.11 -8.42 -8.02
N TRP A 268 -3.38 -7.95 -9.04
CA TRP A 268 -3.90 -7.79 -10.39
C TRP A 268 -4.36 -9.12 -10.99
N GLU A 269 -3.56 -10.19 -10.84
CA GLU A 269 -3.91 -11.52 -11.33
C GLU A 269 -5.14 -12.12 -10.64
N ARG A 270 -5.27 -11.90 -9.33
CA ARG A 270 -6.39 -12.37 -8.52
C ARG A 270 -7.67 -11.57 -8.72
N ALA A 271 -7.56 -10.29 -9.06
CA ALA A 271 -8.70 -9.38 -9.20
C ALA A 271 -9.44 -9.57 -10.53
N GLN A 272 -10.19 -10.66 -10.62
CA GLN A 272 -11.02 -11.00 -11.76
C GLN A 272 -12.51 -10.90 -11.42
N THR A 273 -13.30 -10.42 -12.36
CA THR A 273 -14.76 -10.51 -12.32
C THR A 273 -15.20 -11.98 -12.36
N PRO A 274 -16.46 -12.30 -11.98
CA PRO A 274 -16.99 -13.67 -12.11
C PRO A 274 -16.89 -14.27 -13.52
N ASN A 275 -16.76 -13.40 -14.54
CA ASN A 275 -16.61 -13.78 -15.95
C ASN A 275 -15.14 -13.90 -16.39
N GLY A 276 -14.18 -13.80 -15.48
CA GLY A 276 -12.73 -13.88 -15.75
C GLY A 276 -12.09 -12.62 -16.33
N ALA A 277 -12.83 -11.51 -16.44
CA ALA A 277 -12.25 -10.25 -16.91
C ALA A 277 -11.52 -9.51 -15.78
N PRO A 278 -10.33 -8.93 -16.01
CA PRO A 278 -9.57 -8.20 -14.99
C PRO A 278 -10.32 -6.94 -14.55
N ILE A 279 -10.38 -6.72 -13.23
CA ILE A 279 -11.01 -5.54 -12.61
C ILE A 279 -10.09 -4.32 -12.71
N TYR A 280 -8.79 -4.54 -12.51
CA TYR A 280 -7.77 -3.50 -12.49
C TYR A 280 -6.86 -3.54 -13.73
N ASP A 281 -6.19 -2.43 -13.98
CA ASP A 281 -5.03 -2.32 -14.86
C ASP A 281 -3.73 -2.37 -14.04
N GLN A 282 -2.62 -2.75 -14.68
CA GLN A 282 -1.31 -2.89 -14.01
C GLN A 282 -0.80 -1.59 -13.38
N ASN A 283 -1.28 -0.43 -13.85
CA ASN A 283 -0.90 0.89 -13.36
C ASN A 283 -1.95 1.51 -12.42
N ASP A 284 -2.95 0.74 -12.00
CA ASP A 284 -3.99 1.24 -11.09
C ASP A 284 -3.45 1.44 -9.68
N VAL A 285 -4.11 2.36 -8.98
CA VAL A 285 -3.93 2.55 -7.54
C VAL A 285 -5.13 1.93 -6.80
N VAL A 286 -4.83 1.23 -5.72
CA VAL A 286 -5.78 0.54 -4.84
C VAL A 286 -5.61 1.02 -3.40
N GLY A 287 -6.67 0.94 -2.60
CA GLY A 287 -6.63 1.24 -1.17
C GLY A 287 -5.70 0.29 -0.42
N ARG A 288 -4.84 0.86 0.43
CA ARG A 288 -3.79 0.14 1.18
C ARG A 288 -4.00 0.10 2.68
N GLY A 289 -4.91 0.92 3.20
CA GLY A 289 -5.29 0.92 4.61
C GLY A 289 -6.62 1.61 4.84
N GLY A 290 -7.10 1.58 6.08
CA GLY A 290 -8.28 2.31 6.55
C GLY A 290 -9.52 2.12 5.67
N VAL A 291 -10.32 3.19 5.58
CA VAL A 291 -11.53 3.25 4.73
C VAL A 291 -11.20 3.03 3.25
N GLU A 292 -10.04 3.49 2.76
CA GLU A 292 -9.65 3.29 1.36
C GLU A 292 -9.57 1.81 0.98
N GLN A 293 -9.03 0.98 1.87
CA GLN A 293 -8.94 -0.46 1.65
C GLN A 293 -10.26 -1.17 1.93
N ALA A 294 -10.92 -0.84 3.06
CA ALA A 294 -12.15 -1.49 3.47
C ALA A 294 -13.29 -1.29 2.45
N LEU A 295 -13.38 -0.11 1.85
CA LEU A 295 -14.42 0.26 0.88
C LEU A 295 -13.89 0.36 -0.55
N GLU A 296 -12.80 -0.35 -0.90
CA GLU A 296 -12.17 -0.29 -2.22
C GLU A 296 -13.18 -0.55 -3.35
N ALA A 297 -14.06 -1.54 -3.18
CA ALA A 297 -15.00 -1.96 -4.21
C ALA A 297 -16.06 -0.89 -4.51
N GLU A 298 -16.51 -0.18 -3.49
CA GLU A 298 -17.49 0.89 -3.53
C GLU A 298 -16.86 2.20 -4.01
N LEU A 299 -15.63 2.49 -3.56
CA LEU A 299 -14.91 3.72 -3.85
C LEU A 299 -14.32 3.76 -5.26
N ARG A 300 -13.84 2.65 -5.83
CA ARG A 300 -13.11 2.69 -7.13
C ARG A 300 -13.98 3.10 -8.33
N GLY A 301 -15.29 2.90 -8.26
CA GLY A 301 -16.20 3.12 -9.39
C GLY A 301 -16.02 2.11 -10.52
N ALA A 302 -16.57 2.42 -11.70
CA ALA A 302 -16.48 1.55 -12.88
C ALA A 302 -15.82 2.28 -14.05
N LYS A 303 -14.76 1.68 -14.59
CA LYS A 303 -14.01 2.26 -15.72
C LYS A 303 -14.87 2.36 -16.97
N GLY A 304 -14.67 3.46 -17.67
CA GLY A 304 -15.21 3.68 -19.00
C GLY A 304 -14.23 3.22 -20.07
N GLY A 305 -14.55 3.54 -21.31
CA GLY A 305 -13.63 3.32 -22.42
C GLY A 305 -14.06 4.04 -23.67
N ARG A 306 -13.07 4.44 -24.45
CA ARG A 306 -13.26 5.06 -25.77
C ARG A 306 -12.42 4.35 -26.82
N TRP A 307 -12.86 4.43 -28.05
CA TRP A 307 -12.14 3.90 -29.20
C TRP A 307 -11.64 5.07 -30.02
N VAL A 308 -10.32 5.16 -30.19
CA VAL A 308 -9.68 6.20 -30.98
C VAL A 308 -9.03 5.60 -32.21
N GLN A 309 -9.15 6.31 -33.32
CA GLN A 309 -8.49 5.99 -34.56
C GLN A 309 -7.10 6.63 -34.55
N VAL A 310 -6.06 5.82 -34.69
CA VAL A 310 -4.66 6.27 -34.75
C VAL A 310 -4.12 6.16 -36.17
N ASP A 311 -3.22 7.08 -36.55
CA ASP A 311 -2.47 6.97 -37.80
C ASP A 311 -1.23 6.06 -37.65
N SER A 312 -0.45 5.91 -38.73
CA SER A 312 0.75 5.06 -38.74
C SER A 312 1.86 5.53 -37.79
N ALA A 313 1.78 6.77 -37.28
CA ALA A 313 2.67 7.31 -36.27
C ALA A 313 2.06 7.25 -34.85
N GLY A 314 0.89 6.62 -34.71
CA GLY A 314 0.16 6.44 -33.45
C GLY A 314 -0.56 7.70 -32.98
N VAL A 315 -0.72 8.73 -33.83
CA VAL A 315 -1.37 10.00 -33.44
C VAL A 315 -2.88 9.84 -33.56
N GLU A 316 -3.62 10.25 -32.53
CA GLU A 316 -5.09 10.22 -32.52
C GLU A 316 -5.65 11.16 -33.59
N ARG A 317 -6.49 10.63 -34.48
CA ARG A 317 -7.17 11.38 -35.55
C ARG A 317 -8.64 11.61 -35.26
N PHE A 318 -9.34 10.56 -34.81
CA PHE A 318 -10.79 10.58 -34.59
C PHE A 318 -11.19 9.67 -33.44
N GLU A 319 -12.12 10.11 -32.60
CA GLU A 319 -12.77 9.27 -31.59
C GLU A 319 -14.09 8.69 -32.14
N LEU A 320 -14.32 7.39 -31.94
CA LEU A 320 -15.58 6.74 -32.30
C LEU A 320 -16.58 6.90 -31.15
N LEU A 321 -17.25 8.06 -31.11
CA LEU A 321 -18.19 8.44 -30.05
C LEU A 321 -19.31 7.41 -29.84
N GLU A 322 -19.77 6.72 -30.89
CA GLU A 322 -20.81 5.68 -30.79
C GLU A 322 -20.39 4.47 -29.93
N ARG A 323 -19.09 4.25 -29.75
CA ARG A 323 -18.53 3.15 -28.94
C ARG A 323 -18.00 3.62 -27.60
N ARG A 324 -18.16 4.91 -27.27
CA ARG A 324 -17.72 5.48 -26.01
C ARG A 324 -18.63 5.01 -24.87
N ARG A 325 -18.03 4.60 -23.76
CA ARG A 325 -18.69 4.35 -22.50
C ARG A 325 -18.08 5.26 -21.46
N GLU A 326 -18.88 6.14 -20.87
CA GLU A 326 -18.40 7.00 -19.81
C GLU A 326 -18.08 6.20 -18.55
N PRO A 327 -17.01 6.56 -17.81
CA PRO A 327 -16.76 5.97 -16.51
C PRO A 327 -17.87 6.34 -15.52
N THR A 328 -18.18 5.42 -14.61
CA THR A 328 -19.09 5.67 -13.49
C THR A 328 -18.27 6.01 -12.25
N PRO A 329 -18.45 7.19 -11.63
CA PRO A 329 -17.80 7.55 -10.39
C PRO A 329 -18.06 6.54 -9.26
N GLY A 330 -17.09 6.39 -8.36
CA GLY A 330 -17.28 5.62 -7.13
C GLY A 330 -18.32 6.25 -6.20
N LEU A 331 -18.85 5.42 -5.29
CA LEU A 331 -19.80 5.88 -4.27
C LEU A 331 -19.12 6.81 -3.27
N THR A 332 -19.87 7.77 -2.73
CA THR A 332 -19.36 8.63 -1.65
C THR A 332 -19.54 7.92 -0.31
N ALA A 333 -18.45 7.74 0.44
CA ALA A 333 -18.48 7.23 1.80
C ALA A 333 -18.66 8.39 2.78
N GLN A 334 -19.76 8.37 3.53
CA GLN A 334 -20.02 9.31 4.62
C GLN A 334 -19.71 8.63 5.96
N LEU A 335 -18.72 9.17 6.67
CA LEU A 335 -18.27 8.62 7.95
C LEU A 335 -19.11 9.17 9.12
N THR A 336 -19.10 8.46 10.24
CA THR A 336 -19.64 8.91 11.53
C THR A 336 -18.74 9.94 12.23
N ILE A 337 -17.47 9.98 11.83
CA ILE A 337 -16.45 10.89 12.35
C ILE A 337 -16.86 12.35 12.18
N ASN A 338 -16.58 13.15 13.20
CA ASN A 338 -16.70 14.60 13.15
C ASN A 338 -15.30 15.21 12.97
N LYS A 339 -15.06 15.89 11.84
CA LYS A 339 -13.72 16.40 11.52
C LYS A 339 -13.14 17.31 12.60
N ALA A 340 -13.93 18.27 13.08
CA ALA A 340 -13.48 19.23 14.08
C ALA A 340 -13.22 18.55 15.44
N PHE A 341 -14.04 17.56 15.79
CA PHE A 341 -13.85 16.82 17.04
C PHE A 341 -12.63 15.89 16.99
N GLN A 342 -12.39 15.22 15.86
CA GLN A 342 -11.18 14.42 15.63
C GLN A 342 -9.91 15.25 15.85
N GLU A 343 -9.84 16.46 15.27
CA GLU A 343 -8.68 17.35 15.42
C GLU A 343 -8.45 17.74 16.89
N ILE A 344 -9.52 18.01 17.64
CA ILE A 344 -9.44 18.30 19.08
C ILE A 344 -8.92 17.09 19.86
N VAL A 345 -9.41 15.89 19.56
CA VAL A 345 -9.00 14.65 20.23
C VAL A 345 -7.53 14.33 19.94
N VAL A 346 -7.10 14.46 18.68
CA VAL A 346 -5.70 14.27 18.29
C VAL A 346 -4.79 15.26 19.02
N GLN A 347 -5.17 16.54 19.08
CA GLN A 347 -4.39 17.55 19.80
C GLN A 347 -4.31 17.25 21.30
N ALA A 348 -5.44 16.92 21.94
CA ALA A 348 -5.47 16.58 23.36
C ALA A 348 -4.61 15.35 23.68
N LEU A 349 -4.63 14.34 22.81
CA LEU A 349 -3.80 13.16 22.94
C LEU A 349 -2.31 13.49 22.77
N GLN A 350 -1.96 14.32 21.79
CA GLN A 350 -0.57 14.78 21.59
C GLN A 350 -0.07 15.57 22.80
N ASP A 351 -0.89 16.46 23.36
CA ASP A 351 -0.56 17.22 24.57
C ASP A 351 -0.34 16.29 25.76
N GLY A 352 -1.20 15.28 25.93
CA GLY A 352 -1.04 14.26 26.97
C GLY A 352 0.24 13.44 26.80
N ILE A 353 0.56 13.03 25.58
CA ILE A 353 1.81 12.35 25.23
C ILE A 353 3.03 13.24 25.56
N ASN A 354 2.97 14.54 25.29
CA ASN A 354 4.06 15.47 25.59
C ASN A 354 4.29 15.59 27.10
N VAL A 355 3.23 15.64 27.90
CA VAL A 355 3.32 15.65 29.37
C VAL A 355 3.91 14.32 29.88
N ALA A 356 3.39 13.19 29.39
CA ALA A 356 3.89 11.86 29.77
C ALA A 356 5.37 11.67 29.40
N ASN A 357 5.79 12.18 28.24
CA ASN A 357 7.19 12.21 27.83
C ASN A 357 8.07 12.99 28.81
N ALA A 358 7.66 14.22 29.15
CA ALA A 358 8.41 15.06 30.07
C ALA A 358 8.56 14.41 31.45
N ASP A 359 7.50 13.76 31.94
CA ASP A 359 7.50 13.03 33.21
C ASP A 359 8.41 11.79 33.15
N SER A 360 8.30 10.97 32.10
CA SER A 360 9.13 9.78 31.90
C SER A 360 10.62 10.12 31.83
N MET A 361 10.96 11.17 31.07
CA MET A 361 12.34 11.65 30.93
C MET A 361 12.89 12.21 32.25
N ARG A 362 12.07 12.89 33.06
CA ARG A 362 12.46 13.35 34.40
C ARG A 362 12.81 12.19 35.33
N ASP A 363 12.12 11.07 35.18
CA ASP A 363 12.36 9.84 35.94
C ASP A 363 13.54 9.00 35.37
N GLY A 364 14.25 9.49 34.35
CA GLY A 364 15.37 8.81 33.71
C GLY A 364 14.95 7.61 32.84
N LYS A 365 13.68 7.54 32.44
CA LYS A 365 13.13 6.50 31.56
C LYS A 365 13.10 6.99 30.11
N GLY A 366 12.84 6.06 29.18
CA GLY A 366 12.69 6.38 27.75
C GLY A 366 11.42 7.17 27.43
N PRO A 367 11.30 7.72 26.21
CA PRO A 367 10.13 8.47 25.78
C PRO A 367 8.86 7.61 25.68
N VAL A 368 7.73 8.19 26.09
CA VAL A 368 6.36 7.74 25.84
C VAL A 368 5.88 8.36 24.54
N GLY A 369 6.14 7.75 23.38
CA GLY A 369 5.89 8.38 22.08
C GLY A 369 4.57 8.04 21.38
N ALA A 370 3.71 7.22 21.99
CA ALA A 370 2.49 6.72 21.37
C ALA A 370 1.27 6.79 22.29
N GLY A 371 0.09 6.81 21.70
CA GLY A 371 -1.17 6.78 22.42
C GLY A 371 -2.37 6.60 21.49
N VAL A 372 -3.51 6.26 22.08
CA VAL A 372 -4.78 6.04 21.39
C VAL A 372 -5.89 6.77 22.13
N ALA A 373 -6.84 7.34 21.40
CA ALA A 373 -8.08 7.85 21.95
C ALA A 373 -9.26 7.55 21.02
N ILE A 374 -10.32 6.94 21.56
CA ILE A 374 -11.55 6.63 20.83
C ILE A 374 -12.71 7.32 21.55
N ALA A 375 -13.52 8.07 20.82
CA ALA A 375 -14.73 8.69 21.33
C ALA A 375 -15.92 8.17 20.54
N MET A 376 -16.88 7.56 21.24
CA MET A 376 -18.07 6.95 20.64
C MET A 376 -19.36 7.47 21.27
N ASP A 377 -20.45 7.43 20.52
CA ASP A 377 -21.79 7.61 21.06
C ASP A 377 -22.34 6.26 21.55
N PRO A 378 -22.51 6.05 22.87
CA PRO A 378 -22.93 4.76 23.41
C PRO A 378 -24.38 4.39 23.06
N ARG A 379 -25.17 5.31 22.51
CA ARG A 379 -26.59 5.07 22.19
C ARG A 379 -26.76 4.31 20.87
N ASN A 380 -25.81 4.46 19.95
CA ASN A 380 -25.88 3.91 18.59
C ASN A 380 -24.57 3.28 18.11
N GLY A 381 -23.47 3.39 18.87
CA GLY A 381 -22.17 2.84 18.49
C GLY A 381 -21.38 3.69 17.49
N GLU A 382 -21.87 4.88 17.12
CA GLU A 382 -21.15 5.74 16.17
C GLU A 382 -19.82 6.21 16.75
N ILE A 383 -18.72 5.92 16.05
CA ILE A 383 -17.41 6.50 16.36
C ILE A 383 -17.36 7.96 15.91
N LEU A 384 -17.10 8.87 16.84
CA LEU A 384 -17.06 10.32 16.59
C LEU A 384 -15.65 10.82 16.33
N ALA A 385 -14.66 10.18 16.96
CA ALA A 385 -13.23 10.41 16.78
C ALA A 385 -12.45 9.13 17.12
N MET A 386 -11.39 8.86 16.37
CA MET A 386 -10.49 7.73 16.55
C MET A 386 -9.05 8.18 16.23
N ALA A 387 -8.25 8.43 17.26
CA ALA A 387 -6.89 8.91 17.14
C ALA A 387 -5.90 7.81 17.51
N SER A 388 -4.90 7.60 16.65
CA SER A 388 -3.73 6.76 16.89
C SER A 388 -2.49 7.62 16.64
N LEU A 389 -1.63 7.77 17.66
CA LEU A 389 -0.40 8.53 17.58
C LEU A 389 0.83 7.64 17.84
N PRO A 390 1.98 7.91 17.18
CA PRO A 390 2.17 8.97 16.18
C PRO A 390 1.48 8.65 14.85
N THR A 391 1.20 9.70 14.07
CA THR A 391 0.58 9.58 12.75
C THR A 391 1.62 9.72 11.62
N PHE A 392 1.20 9.44 10.40
CA PHE A 392 1.96 9.61 9.16
C PHE A 392 1.20 10.52 8.20
N ASP A 393 1.89 11.06 7.19
CA ASP A 393 1.23 11.80 6.12
C ASP A 393 0.85 10.83 5.00
N ASN A 394 -0.45 10.57 4.84
CA ASN A 394 -0.98 9.67 3.83
C ASN A 394 -0.90 10.26 2.41
N GLN A 395 -0.73 11.57 2.25
CA GLN A 395 -0.55 12.21 0.95
C GLN A 395 0.81 11.84 0.33
N LEU A 396 1.85 11.64 1.14
CA LEU A 396 3.18 11.23 0.67
C LEU A 396 3.14 9.91 -0.12
N PHE A 397 2.27 8.97 0.27
CA PHE A 397 2.12 7.69 -0.43
C PHE A 397 1.48 7.84 -1.83
N VAL A 398 0.72 8.92 -2.05
CA VAL A 398 0.12 9.22 -3.36
C VAL A 398 1.11 9.98 -4.24
N ASP A 399 1.81 10.94 -3.65
CA ASP A 399 2.72 11.83 -4.38
C ASP A 399 4.05 11.14 -4.73
N GLY A 400 4.40 10.06 -4.02
CA GLY A 400 5.65 9.32 -4.14
C GLY A 400 6.53 9.57 -2.92
N ILE A 401 6.50 8.64 -1.97
CA ILE A 401 7.28 8.74 -0.73
C ILE A 401 8.72 8.31 -1.00
N SER A 402 9.69 9.13 -0.55
CA SER A 402 11.11 8.76 -0.69
C SER A 402 11.47 7.63 0.28
N GLU A 403 12.55 6.90 -0.03
CA GLU A 403 13.02 5.83 0.87
C GLU A 403 13.40 6.33 2.26
N GLU A 404 13.93 7.56 2.36
CA GLU A 404 14.29 8.19 3.63
C GLU A 404 13.04 8.49 4.47
N GLN A 405 12.02 9.08 3.85
CA GLN A 405 10.74 9.37 4.51
C GLN A 405 10.03 8.09 4.94
N TYR A 406 10.01 7.08 4.07
CA TYR A 406 9.42 5.78 4.41
C TYR A 406 10.15 5.13 5.59
N ARG A 407 11.49 5.19 5.59
CA ARG A 407 12.31 4.66 6.69
C ARG A 407 12.01 5.35 8.02
N ALA A 408 11.77 6.66 8.00
CA ALA A 408 11.39 7.41 9.20
C ALA A 408 10.06 6.92 9.82
N TYR A 409 9.19 6.25 9.05
CA TYR A 409 7.94 5.67 9.55
C TYR A 409 8.04 4.21 9.98
N VAL A 410 9.11 3.50 9.64
CA VAL A 410 9.29 2.09 10.01
C VAL A 410 10.45 1.87 10.98
N ALA A 411 11.23 2.92 11.27
CA ALA A 411 12.29 2.87 12.26
C ALA A 411 11.74 2.55 13.66
N GLU A 412 12.49 1.80 14.45
CA GLU A 412 12.02 1.32 15.76
C GLU A 412 11.73 2.47 16.75
N ASP A 413 12.51 3.55 16.67
CA ASP A 413 12.37 4.77 17.47
C ASP A 413 11.18 5.66 17.07
N SER A 414 10.52 5.35 15.95
CA SER A 414 9.37 6.12 15.46
C SER A 414 8.06 5.78 16.17
N PHE A 415 8.03 4.76 17.03
CA PHE A 415 6.80 4.23 17.65
C PHE A 415 5.77 3.72 16.64
N GLN A 416 6.23 3.22 15.49
CA GLN A 416 5.43 2.54 14.47
C GLN A 416 4.21 3.37 14.00
N PRO A 417 4.40 4.56 13.40
CA PRO A 417 3.30 5.44 12.99
C PRO A 417 2.36 4.82 11.96
N LEU A 418 2.80 3.86 11.15
CA LEU A 418 1.95 3.18 10.17
C LEU A 418 0.93 2.22 10.80
N LEU A 419 1.17 1.74 12.02
CA LEU A 419 0.25 0.87 12.73
C LEU A 419 -0.90 1.68 13.32
N ASP A 420 -2.13 1.31 12.98
CA ASP A 420 -3.31 1.81 13.68
C ASP A 420 -3.44 1.10 15.03
N LYS A 421 -2.96 1.78 16.07
CA LYS A 421 -2.96 1.27 17.44
C LYS A 421 -4.36 1.21 18.04
N ALA A 422 -5.35 1.88 17.43
CA ALA A 422 -6.72 1.86 17.93
C ALA A 422 -7.41 0.51 17.74
N ILE A 423 -7.05 -0.22 16.68
CA ILE A 423 -7.66 -1.51 16.31
C ILE A 423 -6.66 -2.67 16.22
N GLY A 424 -5.39 -2.38 15.94
CA GLY A 424 -4.33 -3.39 15.88
C GLY A 424 -3.39 -3.38 17.09
N GLY A 425 -3.59 -2.46 18.04
CA GLY A 425 -2.79 -2.36 19.25
C GLY A 425 -3.30 -3.30 20.34
N LEU A 426 -2.48 -4.27 20.73
CA LEU A 426 -2.79 -5.23 21.80
C LEU A 426 -2.14 -4.78 23.10
N TYR A 427 -2.97 -4.44 24.10
CA TYR A 427 -2.53 -3.83 25.35
C TYR A 427 -3.27 -4.45 26.54
N PRO A 428 -2.58 -4.80 27.63
CA PRO A 428 -3.26 -5.20 28.85
C PRO A 428 -4.24 -4.11 29.31
N PRO A 429 -5.55 -4.40 29.45
CA PRO A 429 -6.55 -3.39 29.79
C PRO A 429 -6.38 -2.84 31.22
N GLY A 430 -5.67 -3.58 32.07
CA GLY A 430 -5.44 -3.21 33.46
C GLY A 430 -6.75 -2.97 34.22
N SER A 431 -6.74 -1.95 35.08
CA SER A 431 -7.88 -1.64 35.96
C SER A 431 -9.18 -1.29 35.23
N THR A 432 -9.15 -1.02 33.92
CA THR A 432 -10.38 -0.77 33.14
C THR A 432 -11.28 -2.00 33.05
N LEU A 433 -10.75 -3.21 33.29
CA LEU A 433 -11.50 -4.47 33.32
C LEU A 433 -12.41 -4.60 34.55
N LYS A 434 -12.01 -3.98 35.68
CA LYS A 434 -12.61 -4.21 37.01
C LYS A 434 -14.14 -3.99 37.05
N PRO A 435 -14.71 -2.91 36.48
CA PRO A 435 -16.16 -2.73 36.44
C PRO A 435 -16.90 -3.87 35.73
N LEU A 436 -16.30 -4.46 34.69
CA LEU A 436 -16.90 -5.57 33.94
C LEU A 436 -16.97 -6.84 34.79
N LEU A 437 -15.90 -7.15 35.53
CA LEU A 437 -15.88 -8.30 36.44
C LEU A 437 -16.81 -8.10 37.65
N ALA A 438 -16.91 -6.87 38.16
CA ALA A 438 -17.91 -6.52 39.17
C ALA A 438 -19.33 -6.85 38.70
N CYS A 439 -19.70 -6.47 37.46
CA CYS A 439 -20.99 -6.81 36.86
C CYS A 439 -21.17 -8.34 36.75
N ALA A 440 -20.16 -9.05 36.25
CA ALA A 440 -20.20 -10.51 36.12
C ALA A 440 -20.39 -11.21 37.48
N ALA A 441 -19.68 -10.78 38.52
CA ALA A 441 -19.75 -11.39 39.84
C ALA A 441 -21.09 -11.11 40.56
N LEU A 442 -21.68 -9.92 40.36
CA LEU A 442 -23.03 -9.62 40.81
C LEU A 442 -24.07 -10.48 40.06
N GLN A 443 -23.91 -10.65 38.75
CA GLN A 443 -24.80 -11.48 37.93
C GLN A 443 -24.78 -12.96 38.36
N GLU A 444 -23.59 -13.48 38.69
CA GLU A 444 -23.40 -14.82 39.24
C GLU A 444 -23.76 -14.94 40.72
N LYS A 445 -24.15 -13.83 41.38
CA LYS A 445 -24.49 -13.76 42.81
C LYS A 445 -23.37 -14.24 43.75
N LEU A 446 -22.13 -14.09 43.31
CA LEU A 446 -20.94 -14.42 44.11
C LEU A 446 -20.61 -13.32 45.11
N ILE A 447 -20.98 -12.09 44.75
CA ILE A 447 -20.91 -10.91 45.60
C ILE A 447 -22.27 -10.22 45.63
N THR A 448 -22.43 -9.37 46.65
CA THR A 448 -23.54 -8.43 46.83
C THR A 448 -22.96 -7.02 46.95
N PRO A 449 -23.76 -5.96 46.80
CA PRO A 449 -23.30 -4.60 47.06
C PRO A 449 -22.72 -4.41 48.47
N GLU A 450 -23.13 -5.23 49.43
CA GLU A 450 -22.67 -5.22 50.82
C GLU A 450 -21.47 -6.14 51.08
N THR A 451 -21.04 -6.93 50.10
CA THR A 451 -19.87 -7.82 50.24
C THR A 451 -18.61 -6.98 50.40
N LYS A 452 -17.90 -7.20 51.51
CA LYS A 452 -16.68 -6.49 51.86
C LYS A 452 -15.46 -7.40 51.86
N PHE A 453 -14.34 -6.88 51.39
CA PHE A 453 -13.02 -7.49 51.55
C PHE A 453 -12.09 -6.50 52.24
N GLU A 454 -11.19 -7.01 53.08
CA GLU A 454 -10.18 -6.20 53.75
C GLU A 454 -8.94 -6.08 52.86
N CYS A 455 -8.52 -4.85 52.58
CA CYS A 455 -7.34 -4.53 51.79
C CYS A 455 -6.25 -3.96 52.70
N LEU A 456 -5.26 -4.79 53.03
CA LEU A 456 -4.07 -4.42 53.81
C LEU A 456 -2.83 -4.17 52.96
N GLY A 457 -3.02 -3.81 51.68
CA GLY A 457 -1.96 -3.42 50.76
C GLY A 457 -1.37 -4.56 49.93
N ARG A 458 -1.39 -5.80 50.40
CA ARG A 458 -1.11 -7.00 49.58
C ARG A 458 -1.77 -8.24 50.17
N ILE A 459 -1.90 -9.31 49.38
CA ILE A 459 -2.29 -10.64 49.85
C ILE A 459 -1.21 -11.66 49.49
N ARG A 460 -1.06 -12.73 50.29
CA ARG A 460 -0.15 -13.83 50.00
C ARG A 460 -0.94 -15.07 49.64
N VAL A 461 -0.70 -15.61 48.45
CA VAL A 461 -1.33 -16.84 47.98
C VAL A 461 -0.30 -17.97 48.00
N PRO A 462 -0.51 -19.01 48.82
CA PRO A 462 0.39 -20.15 48.91
C PRO A 462 0.39 -20.97 47.62
N TRP A 463 1.48 -21.69 47.36
CA TRP A 463 1.48 -22.71 46.31
C TRP A 463 0.72 -23.94 46.79
N SER A 464 -0.10 -24.53 45.92
CA SER A 464 -1.02 -25.61 46.30
C SER A 464 -0.34 -26.86 46.85
N TRP A 465 0.96 -27.08 46.58
CA TRP A 465 1.74 -28.23 47.06
C TRP A 465 2.72 -27.89 48.20
N ASP A 466 2.87 -26.61 48.56
CA ASP A 466 3.76 -26.17 49.65
C ASP A 466 3.27 -24.83 50.23
N GLU A 467 2.51 -24.89 51.33
CA GLU A 467 1.97 -23.69 52.01
C GLU A 467 3.06 -22.80 52.63
N SER A 468 4.29 -23.29 52.81
CA SER A 468 5.40 -22.45 53.30
C SER A 468 5.88 -21.48 52.22
N GLN A 469 5.59 -21.77 50.95
CA GLN A 469 5.93 -20.96 49.80
C GLN A 469 4.68 -20.37 49.15
N GLY A 470 4.84 -19.28 48.42
CA GLY A 470 3.72 -18.56 47.83
C GLY A 470 4.14 -17.24 47.21
N ASN A 471 3.20 -16.64 46.47
CA ASN A 471 3.40 -15.36 45.81
C ASN A 471 2.63 -14.26 46.54
N ASP A 472 3.26 -13.10 46.67
CA ASP A 472 2.62 -11.88 47.16
C ASP A 472 2.00 -11.12 45.98
N TYR A 473 0.73 -10.77 46.09
CA TYR A 473 0.00 -9.95 45.11
C TYR A 473 -0.26 -8.58 45.71
N PRO A 474 0.47 -7.53 45.27
CA PRO A 474 0.35 -6.20 45.82
C PRO A 474 -0.88 -5.46 45.27
N CYS A 475 -1.48 -4.64 46.10
CA CYS A 475 -2.33 -3.55 45.65
C CYS A 475 -1.47 -2.30 45.40
N TRP A 476 -1.92 -1.41 44.52
CA TRP A 476 -1.25 -0.13 44.29
C TRP A 476 -1.10 0.70 45.58
N ALA A 477 -2.04 0.59 46.53
CA ALA A 477 -1.96 1.19 47.86
C ALA A 477 -1.17 0.30 48.85
N LEU A 478 0.10 0.02 48.54
CA LEU A 478 0.91 -0.97 49.23
C LEU A 478 1.11 -0.70 50.73
N ASP A 479 1.31 0.57 51.11
CA ASP A 479 1.73 0.96 52.46
C ASP A 479 0.57 1.10 53.45
N VAL A 480 -0.57 1.58 52.96
CA VAL A 480 -1.74 1.92 53.80
C VAL A 480 -2.90 0.93 53.62
N GLY A 481 -2.96 0.26 52.46
CA GLY A 481 -4.15 -0.46 52.05
C GLY A 481 -5.37 0.45 51.89
N HIS A 482 -6.53 -0.16 51.66
CA HIS A 482 -7.81 0.55 51.56
C HIS A 482 -8.73 0.26 52.76
N GLY A 483 -8.34 -0.64 53.67
CA GLY A 483 -9.18 -1.07 54.80
C GLY A 483 -10.34 -1.95 54.32
N GLU A 484 -11.53 -1.83 54.93
CA GLU A 484 -12.72 -2.52 54.42
C GLU A 484 -13.22 -1.88 53.13
N VAL A 485 -13.33 -2.67 52.07
CA VAL A 485 -13.72 -2.24 50.73
C VAL A 485 -14.95 -3.02 50.28
N ASP A 486 -16.03 -2.31 49.95
CA ASP A 486 -17.19 -2.84 49.24
C ASP A 486 -17.03 -2.63 47.72
N ILE A 487 -18.03 -3.02 46.92
CA ILE A 487 -17.96 -2.90 45.46
C ILE A 487 -17.83 -1.45 44.98
N TYR A 488 -18.53 -0.51 45.62
CA TYR A 488 -18.55 0.89 45.22
C TYR A 488 -17.19 1.52 45.46
N ARG A 489 -16.62 1.26 46.64
CA ARG A 489 -15.29 1.71 47.02
C ARG A 489 -14.20 0.98 46.24
N GLY A 490 -14.41 -0.30 45.94
CA GLY A 490 -13.52 -1.11 45.12
C GLY A 490 -13.34 -0.53 43.71
N ILE A 491 -14.43 -0.10 43.08
CA ILE A 491 -14.40 0.58 41.79
C ILE A 491 -13.82 2.00 41.92
N ALA A 492 -14.27 2.78 42.91
CA ALA A 492 -13.87 4.17 43.08
C ALA A 492 -12.37 4.35 43.41
N GLU A 493 -11.81 3.46 44.23
CA GLU A 493 -10.40 3.47 44.65
C GLU A 493 -9.55 2.47 43.83
N SER A 494 -10.16 1.77 42.87
CA SER A 494 -9.51 0.74 42.04
C SER A 494 -8.76 -0.32 42.87
N CYS A 495 -9.35 -0.81 43.97
CA CYS A 495 -8.69 -1.71 44.90
C CYS A 495 -8.40 -3.08 44.27
N ASP A 496 -7.12 -3.41 44.05
CA ASP A 496 -6.72 -4.69 43.43
C ASP A 496 -7.14 -5.90 44.27
N ILE A 497 -7.01 -5.83 45.60
CA ILE A 497 -7.37 -6.95 46.49
C ILE A 497 -8.86 -7.28 46.45
N TYR A 498 -9.72 -6.27 46.29
CA TYR A 498 -11.14 -6.50 46.07
C TYR A 498 -11.34 -7.32 44.79
N PHE A 499 -10.67 -6.95 43.70
CA PHE A 499 -10.81 -7.63 42.42
C PHE A 499 -10.08 -8.97 42.32
N TYR A 500 -8.99 -9.17 43.08
CA TYR A 500 -8.38 -10.48 43.29
C TYR A 500 -9.41 -11.44 43.88
N ASN A 501 -10.14 -11.03 44.92
CA ASN A 501 -11.21 -11.85 45.50
C ASN A 501 -12.38 -12.08 44.54
N VAL A 502 -12.78 -11.05 43.77
CA VAL A 502 -13.85 -11.16 42.77
C VAL A 502 -13.49 -12.13 41.64
N GLY A 503 -12.26 -12.08 41.15
CA GLY A 503 -11.83 -12.91 40.00
C GLY A 503 -11.24 -14.27 40.38
N ALA A 504 -10.79 -14.45 41.61
CA ALA A 504 -10.13 -15.68 42.07
C ALA A 504 -10.94 -16.96 41.79
N PRO A 505 -10.29 -18.13 41.78
CA PRO A 505 -10.95 -19.40 41.50
C PRO A 505 -12.24 -19.61 42.29
N HIS A 506 -13.29 -20.04 41.59
CA HIS A 506 -14.55 -20.40 42.22
C HIS A 506 -14.41 -21.73 42.97
N GLN A 507 -14.81 -21.74 44.23
CA GLN A 507 -14.79 -22.95 45.05
C GLN A 507 -16.20 -23.48 45.23
N LYS A 508 -16.41 -24.75 44.85
CA LYS A 508 -17.72 -25.38 45.00
C LYS A 508 -17.93 -25.78 46.47
N PRO A 509 -19.00 -25.28 47.13
CA PRO A 509 -19.25 -25.58 48.54
C PRO A 509 -19.70 -27.03 48.80
N GLU A 510 -19.90 -27.84 47.76
CA GLU A 510 -20.33 -29.25 47.87
C GLU A 510 -19.16 -30.24 48.02
N GLU A 511 -17.92 -29.77 47.98
CA GLU A 511 -16.74 -30.61 48.25
C GLU A 511 -16.59 -30.87 49.76
N PRO A 512 -16.07 -32.05 50.18
CA PRO A 512 -16.01 -32.42 51.59
C PRO A 512 -15.24 -31.37 52.41
N ALA A 513 -15.62 -31.17 53.67
CA ALA A 513 -15.03 -30.19 54.60
C ALA A 513 -13.51 -30.32 54.84
N ASN A 514 -12.87 -31.36 54.30
CA ASN A 514 -11.43 -31.61 54.31
C ASN A 514 -10.74 -31.34 52.94
N ALA A 515 -11.43 -30.70 51.99
CA ALA A 515 -10.81 -30.25 50.75
C ALA A 515 -9.90 -29.05 51.04
N ASP A 516 -8.63 -29.13 50.62
CA ASP A 516 -7.68 -28.01 50.69
C ASP A 516 -8.08 -26.93 49.68
N TYR A 517 -9.11 -26.18 50.05
CA TYR A 517 -9.58 -25.03 49.31
C TYR A 517 -8.47 -23.98 49.19
N VAL A 518 -8.33 -23.41 48.00
CA VAL A 518 -7.40 -22.31 47.70
C VAL A 518 -7.72 -21.11 48.61
N HIS A 519 -6.73 -20.68 49.37
CA HIS A 519 -6.89 -19.58 50.31
C HIS A 519 -5.75 -18.58 50.12
N TYR A 520 -5.87 -17.44 50.78
CA TYR A 520 -4.81 -16.46 50.89
C TYR A 520 -4.68 -16.01 52.35
N TYR A 521 -3.53 -15.41 52.63
CA TYR A 521 -3.20 -14.82 53.91
C TYR A 521 -3.02 -13.32 53.75
N ASN A 522 -3.40 -12.59 54.79
CA ASN A 522 -2.97 -11.21 54.94
C ASN A 522 -1.53 -11.21 55.50
N PRO A 523 -0.60 -10.39 54.99
CA PRO A 523 0.79 -10.41 55.47
C PRO A 523 0.93 -10.08 56.96
N ASN A 524 0.02 -9.25 57.48
CA ASN A 524 -0.03 -8.86 58.88
C ASN A 524 -0.83 -9.85 59.75
N ASP A 525 -1.45 -10.86 59.13
CA ASP A 525 -2.15 -11.98 59.78
C ASP A 525 -1.91 -13.29 58.98
N PRO A 526 -0.73 -13.92 59.17
CA PRO A 526 -0.36 -15.15 58.46
C PRO A 526 -1.05 -16.41 59.01
N VAL A 527 -1.99 -16.26 59.97
CA VAL A 527 -2.67 -17.38 60.62
C VAL A 527 -4.08 -17.54 60.07
N THR A 528 -4.79 -16.43 59.83
CA THR A 528 -6.16 -16.47 59.32
C THR A 528 -6.18 -16.82 57.84
N ARG A 529 -6.83 -17.95 57.51
CA ARG A 529 -7.08 -18.36 56.12
C ARG A 529 -8.30 -17.63 55.58
N HIS A 530 -8.12 -16.91 54.48
CA HIS A 530 -9.22 -16.31 53.71
C HIS A 530 -9.44 -17.13 52.45
N TYR A 531 -10.63 -17.69 52.29
CA TYR A 531 -10.93 -18.59 51.17
C TYR A 531 -11.48 -17.80 49.97
N PHE A 532 -10.98 -18.12 48.78
CA PHE A 532 -11.48 -17.51 47.56
C PHE A 532 -12.85 -18.07 47.17
N ASN A 533 -13.74 -17.18 46.73
CA ASN A 533 -15.00 -17.56 46.10
C ASN A 533 -15.35 -16.56 45.00
N GLY A 534 -14.45 -16.43 44.04
CA GLY A 534 -14.60 -15.53 42.90
C GLY A 534 -15.23 -16.20 41.69
N LEU A 535 -15.14 -15.52 40.55
CA LEU A 535 -15.65 -15.98 39.27
C LEU A 535 -14.94 -17.24 38.77
N GLY A 536 -13.63 -17.34 38.96
CA GLY A 536 -12.79 -18.32 38.27
C GLY A 536 -12.61 -18.01 36.78
N ILE A 537 -11.55 -18.56 36.19
CA ILE A 537 -11.15 -18.22 34.82
C ILE A 537 -12.20 -18.58 33.78
N GLU A 538 -12.93 -19.67 33.94
CA GLU A 538 -13.93 -20.11 32.97
C GLU A 538 -15.10 -19.14 32.88
N ARG A 539 -15.55 -18.58 34.02
CA ARG A 539 -16.61 -17.57 34.01
C ARG A 539 -16.10 -16.24 33.51
N ILE A 540 -14.88 -15.84 33.91
CA ILE A 540 -14.24 -14.63 33.40
C ILE A 540 -14.17 -14.69 31.88
N GLU A 541 -13.60 -15.76 31.32
CA GLU A 541 -13.49 -15.95 29.87
C GLU A 541 -14.85 -15.85 29.19
N ARG A 542 -15.84 -16.58 29.68
CA ARG A 542 -17.19 -16.59 29.12
C ARG A 542 -17.81 -15.20 29.10
N TYR A 543 -17.77 -14.45 30.21
CA TYR A 543 -18.34 -13.10 30.25
C TYR A 543 -17.57 -12.12 29.37
N LEU A 544 -16.24 -12.17 29.40
CA LEU A 544 -15.41 -11.30 28.56
C LEU A 544 -15.69 -11.53 27.07
N LYS A 545 -15.78 -12.78 26.63
CA LYS A 545 -16.07 -13.12 25.22
C LYS A 545 -17.53 -12.89 24.84
N GLU A 546 -18.47 -13.48 25.57
CA GLU A 546 -19.87 -13.56 25.13
C GLU A 546 -20.67 -12.30 25.48
N ALA A 547 -20.34 -11.62 26.58
CA ALA A 547 -21.10 -10.46 27.04
C ALA A 547 -20.42 -9.12 26.71
N PHE A 548 -19.08 -9.08 26.72
CA PHE A 548 -18.32 -7.84 26.57
C PHE A 548 -17.49 -7.73 25.28
N GLY A 549 -17.42 -8.79 24.47
CA GLY A 549 -16.80 -8.76 23.14
C GLY A 549 -15.27 -8.85 23.10
N PHE A 550 -14.60 -9.18 24.21
CA PHE A 550 -13.15 -9.39 24.21
C PHE A 550 -12.78 -10.69 23.46
N GLY A 551 -11.58 -10.72 22.85
CA GLY A 551 -11.12 -11.90 22.12
C GLY A 551 -11.88 -12.14 20.81
N GLN A 552 -12.51 -11.09 20.27
CA GLN A 552 -13.30 -11.09 19.04
C GLN A 552 -13.14 -9.73 18.34
N LEU A 553 -13.29 -9.72 17.02
CA LEU A 553 -13.34 -8.49 16.23
C LEU A 553 -14.59 -7.67 16.60
N THR A 554 -14.45 -6.36 16.73
CA THR A 554 -15.56 -5.45 17.06
C THR A 554 -16.52 -5.28 15.88
N GLY A 555 -16.07 -5.58 14.66
CA GLY A 555 -16.85 -5.43 13.44
C GLY A 555 -16.75 -4.02 12.83
N ILE A 556 -15.77 -3.23 13.25
CA ILE A 556 -15.44 -1.93 12.65
C ILE A 556 -15.11 -2.10 11.16
N GLU A 557 -15.60 -1.20 10.30
CA GLU A 557 -15.36 -1.25 8.85
C GLU A 557 -13.97 -0.72 8.45
N LEU A 558 -12.92 -1.16 9.15
CA LEU A 558 -11.52 -0.87 8.87
C LEU A 558 -10.74 -2.17 8.70
N ALA A 559 -9.71 -2.14 7.87
CA ALA A 559 -8.80 -3.27 7.71
C ALA A 559 -7.73 -3.26 8.80
N GLY A 560 -7.28 -4.44 9.24
CA GLY A 560 -6.18 -4.59 10.19
C GLY A 560 -6.57 -4.57 11.67
N GLU A 561 -7.83 -4.90 11.99
CA GLU A 561 -8.27 -5.13 13.37
C GLU A 561 -7.73 -6.47 13.90
N GLU A 562 -7.25 -6.46 15.14
CA GLU A 562 -6.79 -7.64 15.88
C GLU A 562 -7.82 -8.05 16.94
N GLU A 563 -8.02 -9.36 17.12
CA GLU A 563 -9.07 -9.90 18.01
C GLU A 563 -8.75 -9.82 19.51
N GLY A 564 -7.49 -9.51 19.87
CA GLY A 564 -7.02 -9.53 21.25
C GLY A 564 -6.92 -10.94 21.84
N LEU A 565 -6.60 -11.04 23.13
CA LEU A 565 -6.41 -12.34 23.78
C LEU A 565 -7.10 -12.37 25.14
N VAL A 566 -8.10 -13.24 25.26
CA VAL A 566 -8.66 -13.68 26.54
C VAL A 566 -8.03 -15.03 26.91
N PRO A 567 -7.05 -15.06 27.84
CA PRO A 567 -6.29 -16.27 28.14
C PRO A 567 -7.14 -17.26 28.93
N ASN A 568 -6.86 -18.54 28.72
CA ASN A 568 -7.47 -19.65 29.46
C ASN A 568 -6.46 -20.80 29.63
N PRO A 569 -6.75 -21.80 30.47
CA PRO A 569 -5.83 -22.92 30.71
C PRO A 569 -5.44 -23.70 29.44
N LYS A 570 -6.37 -23.86 28.51
CA LYS A 570 -6.12 -24.56 27.24
C LYS A 570 -5.16 -23.77 26.36
N TRP A 571 -5.36 -22.46 26.26
CA TRP A 571 -4.51 -21.55 25.49
C TRP A 571 -3.09 -21.56 26.05
N LEU A 572 -2.92 -21.41 27.37
CA LEU A 572 -1.59 -21.35 27.99
C LEU A 572 -0.79 -22.63 27.73
N PHE A 573 -1.44 -23.79 27.86
CA PHE A 573 -0.81 -25.09 27.59
C PHE A 573 -0.48 -25.31 26.10
N GLN A 574 -1.31 -24.77 25.19
CA GLN A 574 -1.09 -24.89 23.74
C GLN A 574 -0.14 -23.84 23.16
N SER A 575 0.08 -22.75 23.90
CA SER A 575 1.02 -21.70 23.52
C SER A 575 2.47 -22.19 23.60
N ASP A 576 3.39 -21.41 23.02
CA ASP A 576 4.83 -21.69 23.08
C ASP A 576 5.40 -21.70 24.51
N LEU A 577 4.65 -21.17 25.49
CA LEU A 577 5.01 -21.23 26.91
C LEU A 577 4.91 -22.67 27.45
N ASN A 578 3.91 -23.44 26.99
CA ASN A 578 3.65 -24.82 27.43
C ASN A 578 3.58 -24.97 28.97
N GLU A 579 2.94 -24.00 29.62
CA GLU A 579 2.80 -23.93 31.08
C GLU A 579 1.41 -24.38 31.55
N TYR A 580 1.31 -24.73 32.84
CA TYR A 580 0.05 -25.07 33.49
C TYR A 580 -0.58 -23.84 34.14
N TRP A 581 -1.90 -23.71 34.03
CA TRP A 581 -2.64 -22.63 34.65
C TRP A 581 -2.56 -22.66 36.17
N SER A 582 -2.17 -21.55 36.76
CA SER A 582 -2.07 -21.34 38.19
C SER A 582 -3.19 -20.45 38.73
N VAL A 583 -3.36 -20.47 40.06
CA VAL A 583 -4.23 -19.51 40.75
C VAL A 583 -3.78 -18.07 40.46
N GLY A 584 -2.46 -17.86 40.37
CA GLY A 584 -1.85 -16.57 40.09
C GLY A 584 -2.24 -15.98 38.74
N ASP A 585 -2.39 -16.82 37.72
CA ASP A 585 -2.82 -16.38 36.38
C ASP A 585 -4.25 -15.82 36.43
N THR A 586 -5.13 -16.47 37.20
CA THR A 586 -6.50 -16.01 37.41
C THR A 586 -6.53 -14.67 38.16
N ILE A 587 -5.67 -14.53 39.18
CA ILE A 587 -5.54 -13.29 39.96
C ILE A 587 -5.03 -12.14 39.08
N ASN A 588 -4.03 -12.38 38.22
CA ASN A 588 -3.53 -11.36 37.31
C ASN A 588 -4.59 -10.96 36.27
N VAL A 589 -5.30 -11.93 35.68
CA VAL A 589 -6.39 -11.66 34.74
C VAL A 589 -7.50 -10.84 35.41
N SER A 590 -7.78 -11.06 36.71
CA SER A 590 -8.84 -10.34 37.44
C SER A 590 -8.64 -8.82 37.53
N ILE A 591 -7.41 -8.34 37.33
CA ILE A 591 -7.08 -6.91 37.31
C ILE A 591 -6.63 -6.44 35.92
N GLY A 592 -6.92 -7.24 34.89
CA GLY A 592 -6.59 -6.94 33.50
C GLY A 592 -5.10 -7.03 33.17
N GLN A 593 -4.37 -7.89 33.86
CA GLN A 593 -2.94 -8.13 33.66
C GLN A 593 -2.66 -9.61 33.31
N GLY A 594 -1.38 -9.97 33.24
CA GLY A 594 -0.94 -11.29 32.82
C GLY A 594 -0.96 -11.41 31.30
N HIS A 595 -1.63 -12.43 30.79
CA HIS A 595 -1.72 -12.70 29.35
C HIS A 595 -2.95 -12.09 28.67
N LEU A 596 -3.76 -11.31 29.40
CA LEU A 596 -4.92 -10.62 28.82
C LEU A 596 -4.44 -9.43 27.97
N LEU A 597 -4.88 -9.39 26.71
CA LEU A 597 -4.53 -8.36 25.72
C LEU A 597 -5.73 -7.81 24.97
#